data_AF-A0A6B2G0Z3-F1
#
_entry.id   AF-A0A6B2G0Z3-F1
#
_cell.length_a   1.000
_cell.length_b   1.000
_cell.length_c   1.000
_cell.angle_alpha   90.00
_cell.angle_beta   90.00
_cell.angle_gamma   90.00
#
_symmetry.space_group_name_H-M   'P 1'
#
loop_
_entity.id
_entity.type
_entity.pdbx_description
1 polymer ?
#
loop_
_entity_poly.entity_id
_entity_poly.type
_entity_poly.pdbx_seq_one_letter_code
_entity_poly.pdbx_strand_id
1 'polypeptide(L)'
;KIGKLNKRFSLVADASGKTGCTYLYGNLQGCDGSNMYFDGGSFVASSGKIVSMCKRFTINSGCLVLIVVVDINEIRSRRAAVVSLCKTSAEAMILPKIRIPEYICKDFYHEYDDIGEIDYYDVINKNIDELEELIGAPSCYLWDYLRRSGACGFFVPLSGGSDSSAVALVVYYMAYKLCESIKIADETERKKLLETIQKIVRDDLFVPQSPKDICQRILYTAYMESRNSSIVTKTRAQKLANFLNSAHFSVDISQVCDSFLTAVSKTFSLIPKFKSDGGSNQEDLLLQNIQARTRMVLSYLISQLAPMSINNQTSYPPILVLGTANADEASMGYFTKYDCSSGDLSPLASLGKHHIKKILSYLSVLFKEDILLEISNATPTAELVPLKDGITVQSDEDDIGLTYSQLERFRE
;
A
#
# COMPACT_ATOMS: atom_id res chain seq x y z
N LYS A 1 -3.82 -8.38 -7.10
CA LYS A 1 -5.05 -8.39 -7.92
C LYS A 1 -6.23 -8.06 -7.01
N ILE A 2 -6.76 -6.85 -7.18
CA ILE A 2 -7.89 -6.28 -6.43
C ILE A 2 -9.18 -7.05 -6.77
N GLY A 3 -10.16 -7.07 -5.87
CA GLY A 3 -11.47 -7.67 -6.06
C GLY A 3 -11.54 -9.18 -5.86
N LYS A 4 -10.47 -9.83 -5.37
CA LYS A 4 -10.45 -11.29 -5.13
C LYS A 4 -11.37 -11.75 -4.00
N LEU A 5 -11.73 -10.87 -3.07
CA LEU A 5 -12.63 -11.20 -1.96
C LEU A 5 -13.98 -11.72 -2.47
N ASN A 6 -14.62 -10.99 -3.38
CA ASN A 6 -15.93 -11.36 -3.95
C ASN A 6 -15.91 -12.74 -4.61
N LYS A 7 -14.80 -13.09 -5.28
CA LYS A 7 -14.64 -14.42 -5.88
C LYS A 7 -14.54 -15.51 -4.81
N ARG A 8 -13.82 -15.26 -3.70
CA ARG A 8 -13.76 -16.21 -2.57
C ARG A 8 -15.13 -16.39 -1.93
N PHE A 9 -15.84 -15.28 -1.70
CA PHE A 9 -17.20 -15.31 -1.16
C PHE A 9 -18.15 -16.13 -2.03
N SER A 10 -18.20 -15.85 -3.34
CA SER A 10 -19.07 -16.61 -4.26
C SER A 10 -18.74 -18.09 -4.25
N LEU A 11 -17.46 -18.48 -4.36
CA LEU A 11 -17.08 -19.90 -4.39
C LEU A 11 -17.45 -20.64 -3.10
N VAL A 12 -17.20 -20.03 -1.94
CA VAL A 12 -17.47 -20.66 -0.64
C VAL A 12 -18.97 -20.64 -0.31
N ALA A 13 -19.67 -19.55 -0.60
CA ALA A 13 -21.11 -19.46 -0.49
C ALA A 13 -21.78 -20.52 -1.38
N ASP A 14 -21.42 -20.62 -2.65
CA ASP A 14 -21.97 -21.61 -3.59
C ASP A 14 -21.71 -23.04 -3.12
N ALA A 15 -20.50 -23.34 -2.63
CA ALA A 15 -20.16 -24.66 -2.09
C ALA A 15 -21.00 -25.01 -0.85
N SER A 16 -21.14 -24.08 0.09
CA SER A 16 -21.96 -24.26 1.29
C SER A 16 -23.45 -24.39 0.96
N GLY A 17 -23.94 -23.65 -0.04
CA GLY A 17 -25.33 -23.70 -0.50
C GLY A 17 -25.67 -25.02 -1.20
N LYS A 18 -24.79 -25.49 -2.09
CA LYS A 18 -24.96 -26.77 -2.81
C LYS A 18 -24.93 -27.99 -1.91
N THR A 19 -24.28 -27.91 -0.75
CA THR A 19 -24.15 -29.03 0.19
C THR A 19 -25.03 -28.88 1.42
N GLY A 20 -25.57 -27.67 1.66
CA GLY A 20 -26.30 -27.32 2.88
C GLY A 20 -25.43 -27.43 4.13
N CYS A 21 -24.11 -27.20 4.02
CA CYS A 21 -23.18 -27.30 5.15
C CYS A 21 -22.73 -25.92 5.65
N THR A 22 -22.03 -25.94 6.80
CA THR A 22 -21.19 -24.83 7.22
C THR A 22 -19.77 -25.03 6.72
N TYR A 23 -19.22 -23.99 6.11
CA TYR A 23 -17.89 -23.93 5.54
C TYR A 23 -17.05 -22.90 6.30
N LEU A 24 -15.89 -23.33 6.81
CA LEU A 24 -14.92 -22.45 7.45
C LEU A 24 -13.78 -22.16 6.48
N TYR A 25 -13.52 -20.89 6.18
CA TYR A 25 -12.42 -20.45 5.35
C TYR A 25 -11.37 -19.73 6.21
N GLY A 26 -10.17 -20.31 6.28
CA GLY A 26 -9.01 -19.70 6.94
C GLY A 26 -8.04 -19.12 5.92
N ASN A 27 -7.56 -17.90 6.16
CA ASN A 27 -6.52 -17.27 5.37
C ASN A 27 -5.35 -16.79 6.24
N LEU A 28 -4.16 -16.73 5.63
CA LEU A 28 -3.02 -16.07 6.23
C LEU A 28 -3.26 -14.56 6.32
N GLN A 29 -2.52 -13.92 7.23
CA GLN A 29 -2.45 -12.47 7.38
C GLN A 29 -0.99 -12.01 7.36
N GLY A 30 -0.73 -10.94 6.63
CA GLY A 30 0.57 -10.29 6.61
C GLY A 30 1.41 -10.62 5.38
N CYS A 31 2.68 -10.22 5.42
CA CYS A 31 3.68 -10.60 4.43
C CYS A 31 4.50 -11.81 4.91
N ASP A 32 4.92 -12.70 4.01
CA ASP A 32 5.81 -13.83 4.28
C ASP A 32 7.30 -13.55 3.92
N GLY A 33 7.63 -12.30 3.63
CA GLY A 33 8.94 -11.87 3.13
C GLY A 33 9.04 -11.85 1.60
N SER A 34 7.98 -12.23 0.88
CA SER A 34 7.86 -12.07 -0.57
C SER A 34 7.20 -10.74 -0.95
N ASN A 35 6.84 -10.60 -2.23
CA ASN A 35 6.07 -9.46 -2.75
C ASN A 35 4.54 -9.65 -2.59
N MET A 36 4.11 -10.65 -1.82
CA MET A 36 2.70 -10.92 -1.57
C MET A 36 2.30 -10.46 -0.17
N TYR A 37 1.07 -9.97 -0.07
CA TYR A 37 0.40 -9.66 1.20
C TYR A 37 -0.88 -10.47 1.30
N PHE A 38 -1.04 -11.20 2.40
CA PHE A 38 -2.24 -11.97 2.71
C PHE A 38 -3.17 -11.12 3.58
N ASP A 39 -4.43 -11.01 3.18
CA ASP A 39 -5.35 -10.01 3.75
C ASP A 39 -5.95 -10.36 5.11
N GLY A 40 -5.79 -11.59 5.62
CA GLY A 40 -6.36 -12.03 6.89
C GLY A 40 -7.88 -12.24 6.88
N GLY A 41 -8.53 -12.14 5.72
CA GLY A 41 -9.98 -12.27 5.56
C GLY A 41 -10.48 -13.71 5.68
N SER A 42 -10.34 -14.30 6.87
CA SER A 42 -10.97 -15.57 7.25
C SER A 42 -12.46 -15.35 7.48
N PHE A 43 -13.32 -16.27 7.04
CA PHE A 43 -14.77 -16.12 7.16
C PHE A 43 -15.48 -17.46 7.28
N VAL A 44 -16.72 -17.42 7.75
CA VAL A 44 -17.61 -18.58 7.84
C VAL A 44 -18.78 -18.37 6.89
N ALA A 45 -19.13 -19.40 6.13
CA ALA A 45 -20.35 -19.45 5.35
C ALA A 45 -21.23 -20.61 5.83
N SER A 46 -22.55 -20.45 5.79
CA SER A 46 -23.48 -21.52 6.08
C SER A 46 -24.64 -21.49 5.11
N SER A 47 -24.93 -22.64 4.50
CA SER A 47 -26.12 -22.85 3.66
C SER A 47 -26.31 -21.82 2.54
N GLY A 48 -25.22 -21.33 1.95
CA GLY A 48 -25.25 -20.37 0.84
C GLY A 48 -25.05 -18.91 1.23
N LYS A 49 -24.92 -18.61 2.54
CA LYS A 49 -24.76 -17.24 3.04
C LYS A 49 -23.44 -17.08 3.78
N ILE A 50 -22.83 -15.90 3.66
CA ILE A 50 -21.69 -15.53 4.52
C ILE A 50 -22.26 -15.16 5.89
N VAL A 51 -21.73 -15.80 6.93
CA VAL A 51 -22.17 -15.60 8.31
C VAL A 51 -21.38 -14.45 8.94
N SER A 52 -20.06 -14.54 8.94
CA SER A 52 -19.18 -13.52 9.51
C SER A 52 -17.78 -13.59 8.92
N MET A 53 -17.00 -12.51 9.03
CA MET A 53 -15.64 -12.39 8.49
C MET A 53 -14.72 -11.62 9.46
N CYS A 54 -13.46 -12.05 9.55
CA CYS A 54 -12.40 -11.29 10.20
C CYS A 54 -12.14 -9.95 9.49
N LYS A 55 -11.78 -8.93 10.26
CA LYS A 55 -11.29 -7.67 9.68
C LYS A 55 -10.07 -7.95 8.79
N ARG A 56 -10.06 -7.36 7.60
CA ARG A 56 -8.94 -7.46 6.66
C ARG A 56 -7.94 -6.33 6.87
N PHE A 57 -6.71 -6.54 6.40
CA PHE A 57 -5.66 -5.52 6.40
C PHE A 57 -5.48 -4.85 7.77
N THR A 58 -5.46 -5.63 8.85
CA THR A 58 -5.25 -5.07 10.19
C THR A 58 -3.78 -5.12 10.58
N ILE A 59 -3.34 -4.11 11.34
CA ILE A 59 -2.07 -4.15 12.07
C ILE A 59 -2.33 -4.77 13.43
N ASN A 60 -1.80 -5.95 13.66
CA ASN A 60 -1.85 -6.67 14.93
C ASN A 60 -0.52 -7.41 15.15
N SER A 61 -0.30 -7.86 16.37
CA SER A 61 0.87 -8.63 16.81
C SER A 61 0.61 -10.15 16.77
N GLY A 62 -0.66 -10.55 16.64
CA GLY A 62 -1.11 -11.95 16.74
C GLY A 62 -2.12 -12.38 15.67
N CYS A 63 -2.76 -13.53 15.90
CA CYS A 63 -3.75 -14.10 15.00
C CYS A 63 -5.15 -13.53 15.23
N LEU A 64 -5.88 -13.25 14.15
CA LEU A 64 -7.31 -12.97 14.24
C LEU A 64 -8.10 -14.28 14.37
N VAL A 65 -8.92 -14.37 15.41
CA VAL A 65 -9.80 -15.51 15.64
C VAL A 65 -11.24 -15.07 15.46
N LEU A 66 -11.95 -15.74 14.53
CA LEU A 66 -13.38 -15.58 14.35
C LEU A 66 -14.09 -16.75 15.03
N ILE A 67 -15.01 -16.44 15.94
CA ILE A 67 -15.85 -17.41 16.62
C ILE A 67 -17.28 -17.24 16.10
N VAL A 68 -17.87 -18.32 15.61
CA VAL A 68 -19.26 -18.37 15.16
C VAL A 68 -19.91 -19.59 15.79
N VAL A 69 -21.08 -19.38 16.39
CA VAL A 69 -21.92 -20.47 16.89
C VAL A 69 -22.92 -20.85 15.79
N VAL A 70 -23.07 -22.16 15.56
CA VAL A 70 -23.90 -22.69 14.47
C VAL A 70 -24.80 -23.79 15.03
N ASP A 71 -26.09 -23.72 14.72
CA ASP A 71 -27.01 -24.81 15.05
C ASP A 71 -26.90 -25.96 14.03
N ILE A 72 -26.44 -27.11 14.50
CA ILE A 72 -26.30 -28.32 13.70
C ILE A 72 -27.67 -28.92 13.35
N ASN A 73 -28.70 -28.67 14.16
CA ASN A 73 -30.05 -29.14 13.89
C ASN A 73 -30.69 -28.39 12.73
N GLU A 74 -30.41 -27.09 12.57
CA GLU A 74 -30.82 -26.32 11.40
C GLU A 74 -30.22 -26.93 10.11
N ILE A 75 -28.91 -27.23 10.12
CA ILE A 75 -28.21 -27.87 9.01
C ILE A 75 -28.84 -29.23 8.66
N ARG A 76 -29.10 -30.06 9.68
CA ARG A 76 -29.74 -31.38 9.49
C ARG A 76 -31.15 -31.23 8.90
N SER A 77 -31.93 -30.30 9.44
CA SER A 77 -33.31 -30.03 9.01
C SER A 77 -33.34 -29.57 7.55
N ARG A 78 -32.45 -28.65 7.17
CA ARG A 78 -32.32 -28.17 5.79
C ARG A 78 -31.92 -29.29 4.83
N ARG A 79 -30.94 -30.11 5.20
CA ARG A 79 -30.51 -31.24 4.34
C ARG A 79 -31.60 -32.29 4.18
N ALA A 80 -32.41 -32.52 5.21
CA ALA A 80 -33.57 -33.41 5.13
C ALA A 80 -34.72 -32.83 4.29
N ALA A 81 -34.91 -31.51 4.31
CA ALA A 81 -35.94 -30.82 3.52
C ALA A 81 -35.63 -30.80 2.01
N VAL A 82 -34.37 -30.97 1.61
CA VAL A 82 -33.94 -30.89 0.21
C VAL A 82 -33.71 -32.31 -0.35
N VAL A 83 -34.67 -32.78 -1.16
CA VAL A 83 -34.70 -34.14 -1.72
C VAL A 83 -33.42 -34.51 -2.50
N SER A 84 -32.86 -33.57 -3.27
CA SER A 84 -31.63 -33.81 -4.03
C SER A 84 -30.43 -34.10 -3.13
N LEU A 85 -30.31 -33.42 -1.98
CA LEU A 85 -29.25 -33.66 -1.00
C LEU A 85 -29.38 -35.03 -0.35
N CYS A 86 -30.61 -35.49 -0.07
CA CYS A 86 -30.85 -36.84 0.45
C CYS A 86 -30.38 -37.90 -0.55
N LYS A 87 -30.73 -37.74 -1.83
CA LYS A 87 -30.31 -38.66 -2.90
C LYS A 87 -28.78 -38.73 -3.02
N THR A 88 -28.11 -37.58 -3.10
CA THR A 88 -26.64 -37.52 -3.17
C THR A 88 -25.98 -38.13 -1.92
N SER A 89 -26.58 -37.95 -0.74
CA SER A 89 -26.05 -38.54 0.50
C SER A 89 -26.20 -40.07 0.53
N ALA A 90 -27.27 -40.62 -0.06
CA ALA A 90 -27.49 -42.07 -0.17
C ALA A 90 -26.52 -42.75 -1.15
N GLU A 91 -26.08 -42.03 -2.19
CA GLU A 91 -25.13 -42.51 -3.20
C GLU A 91 -23.66 -42.27 -2.81
N ALA A 92 -23.39 -41.57 -1.69
CA ALA A 92 -22.04 -41.16 -1.30
C ALA A 92 -21.20 -42.31 -0.72
N MET A 93 -19.89 -42.29 -1.01
CA MET A 93 -18.93 -43.21 -0.40
C MET A 93 -18.84 -42.99 1.11
N ILE A 94 -18.79 -44.09 1.86
CA ILE A 94 -18.56 -44.04 3.31
C ILE A 94 -17.08 -43.70 3.54
N LEU A 95 -16.83 -42.54 4.13
CA LEU A 95 -15.48 -42.11 4.52
C LEU A 95 -15.06 -42.80 5.84
N PRO A 96 -13.74 -43.07 6.03
CA PRO A 96 -13.20 -43.51 7.31
C PRO A 96 -13.56 -42.54 8.45
N LYS A 97 -14.05 -43.06 9.58
CA LYS A 97 -14.46 -42.26 10.73
C LYS A 97 -13.41 -42.36 11.82
N ILE A 98 -12.85 -41.22 12.23
CA ILE A 98 -11.99 -41.12 13.41
C ILE A 98 -12.87 -40.69 14.59
N ARG A 99 -12.89 -41.48 15.67
CA ARG A 99 -13.63 -41.12 16.89
C ARG A 99 -12.78 -40.16 17.71
N ILE A 100 -13.32 -38.98 17.97
CA ILE A 100 -12.75 -38.01 18.92
C ILE A 100 -13.51 -38.18 20.24
N PRO A 101 -12.82 -38.39 21.38
CA PRO A 101 -13.47 -38.73 22.65
C PRO A 101 -14.22 -37.56 23.31
N GLU A 102 -14.06 -36.34 22.79
CA GLU A 102 -14.66 -35.12 23.33
C GLU A 102 -15.90 -34.70 22.52
N TYR A 103 -16.92 -34.23 23.23
CA TYR A 103 -18.08 -33.61 22.62
C TYR A 103 -17.72 -32.18 22.21
N ILE A 104 -17.75 -31.92 20.90
CA ILE A 104 -17.51 -30.59 20.32
C ILE A 104 -18.76 -29.71 20.46
N CYS A 105 -19.93 -30.32 20.68
CA CYS A 105 -21.21 -29.64 20.79
C CYS A 105 -21.64 -29.57 22.26
N LYS A 106 -22.04 -28.38 22.71
CA LYS A 106 -22.77 -28.22 23.97
C LYS A 106 -24.28 -28.36 23.70
N ASP A 107 -25.02 -28.88 24.68
CA ASP A 107 -26.47 -28.93 24.58
C ASP A 107 -27.04 -27.50 24.54
N PHE A 108 -27.82 -27.21 23.50
CA PHE A 108 -28.34 -25.88 23.16
C PHE A 108 -29.13 -25.20 24.30
N TYR A 109 -29.66 -25.99 25.26
CA TYR A 109 -30.56 -25.54 26.30
C TYR A 109 -29.88 -25.14 27.62
N HIS A 110 -28.54 -25.22 27.71
CA HIS A 110 -27.81 -24.83 28.92
C HIS A 110 -26.65 -23.90 28.56
N GLU A 111 -26.72 -22.65 29.03
CA GLU A 111 -25.66 -21.60 29.02
C GLU A 111 -25.53 -20.68 27.79
N TYR A 112 -26.59 -20.46 27.02
CA TYR A 112 -26.53 -19.58 25.86
C TYR A 112 -27.71 -18.59 25.76
N ASP A 113 -28.17 -18.06 26.89
CA ASP A 113 -29.14 -16.96 26.96
C ASP A 113 -28.62 -15.64 26.34
N ASP A 114 -27.31 -15.56 26.05
CA ASP A 114 -26.63 -14.41 25.43
C ASP A 114 -26.21 -14.64 23.95
N ILE A 115 -26.67 -15.72 23.27
CA ILE A 115 -26.42 -15.83 21.82
C ILE A 115 -27.36 -14.86 21.10
N GLY A 116 -26.84 -13.69 20.74
CA GLY A 116 -27.48 -12.80 19.78
C GLY A 116 -27.79 -13.56 18.47
N GLU A 117 -28.87 -13.16 17.79
CA GLU A 117 -29.22 -13.72 16.47
C GLU A 117 -27.99 -13.75 15.55
N ILE A 118 -27.90 -14.77 14.70
CA ILE A 118 -26.89 -14.80 13.65
C ILE A 118 -27.17 -13.64 12.70
N ASP A 119 -26.48 -12.53 12.91
CA ASP A 119 -26.49 -11.41 12.00
C ASP A 119 -25.67 -11.81 10.77
N TYR A 120 -26.38 -12.13 9.69
CA TYR A 120 -25.71 -12.48 8.44
C TYR A 120 -24.94 -11.27 7.97
N TYR A 121 -23.63 -11.45 7.73
CA TYR A 121 -22.78 -10.40 7.21
C TYR A 121 -23.39 -9.83 5.94
N ASP A 122 -24.05 -8.68 6.09
CA ASP A 122 -24.59 -7.93 4.99
C ASP A 122 -23.37 -7.45 4.21
N VAL A 123 -23.29 -7.83 2.93
CA VAL A 123 -22.18 -7.47 2.04
C VAL A 123 -22.31 -5.98 1.68
N ILE A 124 -22.23 -5.12 2.70
CA ILE A 124 -22.50 -3.70 2.63
C ILE A 124 -21.16 -3.01 2.88
N ASN A 125 -20.38 -2.90 1.82
CA ASN A 125 -20.12 -1.63 1.13
C ASN A 125 -18.91 -1.82 0.19
N LYS A 126 -19.15 -2.29 -1.05
CA LYS A 126 -18.10 -2.65 -2.02
C LYS A 126 -17.04 -1.55 -2.21
N ASN A 127 -17.43 -0.29 -2.13
CA ASN A 127 -16.55 0.85 -2.33
C ASN A 127 -15.54 1.03 -1.18
N ILE A 128 -15.94 0.76 0.07
CA ILE A 128 -15.04 0.83 1.22
C ILE A 128 -14.05 -0.34 1.17
N ASP A 129 -14.52 -1.52 0.78
CA ASP A 129 -13.67 -2.70 0.61
C ASP A 129 -12.61 -2.53 -0.48
N GLU A 130 -12.95 -1.91 -1.60
CA GLU A 130 -11.98 -1.61 -2.66
C GLU A 130 -10.91 -0.65 -2.16
N LEU A 131 -11.29 0.42 -1.47
CA LEU A 131 -10.33 1.40 -0.96
C LEU A 131 -9.39 0.80 0.09
N GLU A 132 -9.91 -0.03 1.02
CA GLU A 132 -9.06 -0.78 1.96
C GLU A 132 -8.12 -1.76 1.23
N GLU A 133 -8.51 -2.35 0.11
CA GLU A 133 -7.59 -3.14 -0.73
C GLU A 133 -6.51 -2.27 -1.38
N LEU A 134 -6.87 -1.06 -1.86
CA LEU A 134 -5.97 -0.16 -2.56
C LEU A 134 -4.90 0.46 -1.65
N ILE A 135 -5.29 0.97 -0.47
CA ILE A 135 -4.37 1.65 0.45
C ILE A 135 -4.00 0.78 1.65
N GLY A 136 -4.92 -0.04 2.17
CA GLY A 136 -4.71 -0.84 3.36
C GLY A 136 -3.71 -1.98 3.14
N ALA A 137 -3.79 -2.67 1.98
CA ALA A 137 -2.84 -3.73 1.63
C ALA A 137 -1.38 -3.26 1.57
N PRO A 138 -1.01 -2.23 0.77
CA PRO A 138 0.37 -1.76 0.75
C PRO A 138 0.80 -1.15 2.09
N SER A 139 -0.11 -0.51 2.84
CA SER A 139 0.20 0.03 4.17
C SER A 139 0.60 -1.06 5.16
N CYS A 140 -0.18 -2.13 5.24
CA CYS A 140 0.12 -3.23 6.16
C CYS A 140 1.34 -4.04 5.69
N TYR A 141 1.57 -4.12 4.38
CA TYR A 141 2.80 -4.67 3.82
C TYR A 141 4.04 -3.91 4.29
N LEU A 142 4.02 -2.57 4.19
CA LEU A 142 5.12 -1.73 4.68
C LEU A 142 5.35 -1.91 6.18
N TRP A 143 4.29 -2.01 6.99
CA TRP A 143 4.42 -2.26 8.43
C TRP A 143 5.13 -3.59 8.72
N ASP A 144 4.68 -4.66 8.08
CA ASP A 144 5.27 -5.99 8.25
C ASP A 144 6.72 -6.03 7.77
N TYR A 145 7.04 -5.36 6.67
CA TYR A 145 8.40 -5.30 6.16
C TYR A 145 9.32 -4.50 7.09
N LEU A 146 8.84 -3.34 7.59
CA LEU A 146 9.61 -2.48 8.48
C LEU A 146 9.96 -3.21 9.79
N ARG A 147 8.96 -3.78 10.47
CA ARG A 147 9.16 -4.44 11.77
C ARG A 147 10.00 -5.73 11.69
N ARG A 148 10.21 -6.29 10.50
CA ARG A 148 10.95 -7.54 10.27
C ARG A 148 12.32 -7.36 9.63
N SER A 149 12.54 -6.27 8.89
CA SER A 149 13.79 -6.03 8.16
C SER A 149 14.93 -5.50 9.02
N GLY A 150 14.64 -4.98 10.22
CA GLY A 150 15.61 -4.26 11.05
C GLY A 150 15.87 -2.82 10.58
N ALA A 151 15.15 -2.35 9.56
CA ALA A 151 15.13 -0.95 9.18
C ALA A 151 14.37 -0.11 10.21
N CYS A 152 14.63 1.20 10.21
CA CYS A 152 14.05 2.15 11.18
C CYS A 152 13.14 3.21 10.54
N GLY A 153 12.87 3.10 9.24
CA GLY A 153 11.98 4.01 8.54
C GLY A 153 12.00 3.85 7.03
N PHE A 154 11.49 4.86 6.35
CA PHE A 154 11.33 4.94 4.91
C PHE A 154 11.85 6.27 4.36
N PHE A 155 12.41 6.21 3.16
CA PHE A 155 12.76 7.38 2.38
C PHE A 155 11.89 7.45 1.11
N VAL A 156 11.29 8.61 0.84
CA VAL A 156 10.51 8.85 -0.38
C VAL A 156 11.10 10.06 -1.14
N PRO A 157 11.53 9.88 -2.40
CA PRO A 157 11.85 11.00 -3.28
C PRO A 157 10.55 11.72 -3.67
N LEU A 158 10.21 12.77 -2.92
CA LEU A 158 8.91 13.43 -3.01
C LEU A 158 8.96 14.51 -4.11
N SER A 159 8.29 14.26 -5.23
CA SER A 159 8.30 15.16 -6.40
C SER A 159 7.15 16.17 -6.44
N GLY A 160 6.16 16.05 -5.55
CA GLY A 160 4.92 16.84 -5.61
C GLY A 160 3.92 16.39 -6.69
N GLY A 161 4.25 15.33 -7.44
CA GLY A 161 3.34 14.62 -8.34
C GLY A 161 2.46 13.59 -7.60
N SER A 162 1.49 13.00 -8.31
CA SER A 162 0.52 12.05 -7.74
C SER A 162 1.17 10.82 -7.11
N ASP A 163 2.19 10.27 -7.75
CA ASP A 163 2.68 8.92 -7.43
C ASP A 163 3.56 8.92 -6.19
N SER A 164 4.57 9.81 -6.15
CA SER A 164 5.40 9.99 -4.96
C SER A 164 4.59 10.44 -3.76
N SER A 165 3.55 11.26 -3.97
CA SER A 165 2.59 11.65 -2.94
C SER A 165 1.79 10.46 -2.42
N ALA A 166 1.28 9.61 -3.32
CA ALA A 166 0.56 8.40 -2.93
C ALA A 166 1.46 7.41 -2.17
N VAL A 167 2.73 7.24 -2.56
CA VAL A 167 3.70 6.44 -1.80
C VAL A 167 3.87 6.98 -0.37
N ALA A 168 4.09 8.29 -0.22
CA ALA A 168 4.23 8.90 1.10
C ALA A 168 2.95 8.74 1.95
N LEU A 169 1.77 8.81 1.30
CA LEU A 169 0.49 8.57 1.94
C LEU A 169 0.25 7.11 2.33
N VAL A 170 0.85 6.13 1.62
CA VAL A 170 0.85 4.72 2.09
C VAL A 170 1.53 4.62 3.45
N VAL A 171 2.68 5.29 3.64
CA VAL A 171 3.38 5.31 4.94
C VAL A 171 2.54 6.02 6.01
N TYR A 172 1.87 7.11 5.64
CA TYR A 172 0.99 7.83 6.57
C TYR A 172 -0.25 7.00 6.95
N TYR A 173 -0.87 6.32 6.00
CA TYR A 173 -2.01 5.45 6.26
C TYR A 173 -1.62 4.25 7.11
N MET A 174 -0.41 3.70 6.91
CA MET A 174 0.18 2.71 7.82
C MET A 174 0.28 3.25 9.25
N ALA A 175 0.82 4.46 9.45
CA ALA A 175 0.88 5.10 10.77
C ALA A 175 -0.51 5.34 11.37
N TYR A 176 -1.49 5.73 10.56
CA TYR A 176 -2.88 5.86 10.95
C TYR A 176 -3.48 4.54 11.43
N LYS A 177 -3.31 3.45 10.67
CA LYS A 177 -3.80 2.12 11.08
C LYS A 177 -3.11 1.63 12.35
N LEU A 178 -1.82 1.91 12.54
CA LEU A 178 -1.12 1.56 13.79
C LEU A 178 -1.72 2.31 14.99
N CYS A 179 -1.99 3.61 14.86
CA CYS A 179 -2.64 4.39 15.91
C CYS A 179 -4.03 3.83 16.25
N GLU A 180 -4.84 3.53 15.24
CA GLU A 180 -6.17 2.96 15.44
C GLU A 180 -6.09 1.58 16.12
N SER A 181 -5.16 0.73 15.70
CA SER A 181 -4.90 -0.57 16.33
C SER A 181 -4.50 -0.43 17.81
N ILE A 182 -3.62 0.52 18.15
CA ILE A 182 -3.19 0.77 19.54
C ILE A 182 -4.38 1.21 20.41
N LYS A 183 -5.27 2.06 19.87
CA LYS A 183 -6.44 2.57 20.61
C LYS A 183 -7.45 1.48 20.94
N ILE A 184 -7.73 0.58 20.00
CA ILE A 184 -8.76 -0.46 20.16
C ILE A 184 -8.24 -1.76 20.79
N ALA A 185 -6.91 -1.95 20.82
CA ALA A 185 -6.29 -3.14 21.35
C ALA A 185 -6.53 -3.32 22.86
N ASP A 186 -6.60 -4.58 23.30
CA ASP A 186 -6.49 -4.91 24.72
C ASP A 186 -5.10 -4.58 25.27
N GLU A 187 -4.92 -4.69 26.59
CA GLU A 187 -3.65 -4.33 27.25
C GLU A 187 -2.44 -5.13 26.75
N THR A 188 -2.63 -6.42 26.46
CA THR A 188 -1.53 -7.30 26.03
C THR A 188 -1.10 -6.97 24.61
N GLU A 189 -2.07 -6.81 23.71
CA GLU A 189 -1.85 -6.47 22.31
C GLU A 189 -1.26 -5.05 22.18
N ARG A 190 -1.80 -4.08 22.92
CA ARG A 190 -1.33 -2.70 22.94
C ARG A 190 0.14 -2.62 23.37
N LYS A 191 0.52 -3.36 24.42
CA LYS A 191 1.91 -3.43 24.88
C LYS A 191 2.83 -3.94 23.78
N LYS A 192 2.48 -5.01 23.07
CA LYS A 192 3.29 -5.55 21.97
C LYS A 192 3.43 -4.59 20.79
N LEU A 193 2.35 -3.90 20.42
CA LEU A 193 2.38 -2.89 19.36
C LEU A 193 3.30 -1.72 19.73
N LEU A 194 3.19 -1.23 20.97
CA LEU A 194 4.05 -0.17 21.51
C LEU A 194 5.52 -0.60 21.54
N GLU A 195 5.84 -1.77 22.11
CA GLU A 195 7.20 -2.31 22.11
C GLU A 195 7.79 -2.44 20.70
N THR A 196 6.96 -2.78 19.71
CA THR A 196 7.40 -2.90 18.32
C THR A 196 7.78 -1.54 17.74
N ILE A 197 6.92 -0.52 17.87
CA ILE A 197 7.22 0.81 17.34
C ILE A 197 8.36 1.48 18.11
N GLN A 198 8.44 1.32 19.44
CA GLN A 198 9.51 1.83 20.29
C GLN A 198 10.88 1.29 19.86
N LYS A 199 10.96 0.00 19.51
CA LYS A 199 12.18 -0.60 18.93
C LYS A 199 12.57 0.01 17.59
N ILE A 200 11.60 0.26 16.71
CA ILE A 200 11.83 0.87 15.39
C ILE A 200 12.35 2.31 15.55
N VAL A 201 11.71 3.11 16.40
CA VAL A 201 12.08 4.52 16.61
C VAL A 201 13.23 4.71 17.61
N ARG A 202 13.66 3.63 18.27
CA ARG A 202 14.72 3.59 19.30
C ARG A 202 14.47 4.54 20.47
N ASP A 203 13.23 4.57 20.93
CA ASP A 203 12.76 5.38 22.03
C ASP A 203 11.76 4.58 22.86
N ASP A 204 12.21 4.04 23.99
CA ASP A 204 11.43 3.18 24.88
C ASP A 204 10.25 3.91 25.55
N LEU A 205 10.25 5.25 25.51
CA LEU A 205 9.19 6.09 26.08
C LEU A 205 8.21 6.58 25.01
N PHE A 206 8.43 6.24 23.75
CA PHE A 206 7.60 6.71 22.66
C PHE A 206 6.20 6.11 22.73
N VAL A 207 5.19 6.98 22.78
CA VAL A 207 3.77 6.62 22.71
C VAL A 207 3.10 7.55 21.69
N PRO A 208 2.83 7.07 20.46
CA PRO A 208 2.28 7.93 19.42
C PRO A 208 0.84 8.33 19.76
N GLN A 209 0.56 9.63 19.72
CA GLN A 209 -0.80 10.18 19.86
C GLN A 209 -1.45 10.38 18.50
N SER A 210 -0.64 10.62 17.47
CA SER A 210 -1.09 10.87 16.11
C SER A 210 -0.25 10.14 15.06
N PRO A 211 -0.78 9.95 13.84
CA PRO A 211 0.01 9.41 12.73
C PRO A 211 1.22 10.29 12.38
N LYS A 212 1.12 11.60 12.64
CA LYS A 212 2.19 12.58 12.42
C LYS A 212 3.37 12.35 13.37
N ASP A 213 3.13 11.91 14.59
CA ASP A 213 4.19 11.61 15.56
C ASP A 213 5.04 10.42 15.07
N ILE A 214 4.38 9.42 14.51
CA ILE A 214 5.05 8.26 13.91
C ILE A 214 5.84 8.70 12.66
N CYS A 215 5.19 9.42 11.74
CA CYS A 215 5.82 9.86 10.50
C CYS A 215 7.03 10.76 10.74
N GLN A 216 7.02 11.59 11.77
CA GLN A 216 8.19 12.40 12.16
C GLN A 216 9.42 11.55 12.47
N ARG A 217 9.21 10.36 13.02
CA ARG A 217 10.29 9.45 13.43
C ARG A 217 10.74 8.52 12.30
N ILE A 218 9.84 8.15 11.38
CA ILE A 218 10.10 7.08 10.41
C ILE A 218 10.01 7.49 8.94
N LEU A 219 9.46 8.65 8.60
CA LEU A 219 9.26 9.07 7.21
C LEU A 219 10.20 10.23 6.87
N TYR A 220 11.13 9.94 5.97
CA TYR A 220 12.07 10.89 5.40
C TYR A 220 11.67 11.17 3.96
N THR A 221 11.69 12.44 3.57
CA THR A 221 11.26 12.87 2.24
C THR A 221 12.24 13.89 1.68
N ALA A 222 12.51 13.87 0.38
CA ALA A 222 13.32 14.91 -0.24
C ALA A 222 12.73 15.37 -1.57
N TYR A 223 12.62 16.69 -1.74
CA TYR A 223 12.41 17.30 -3.03
C TYR A 223 13.76 17.57 -3.68
N MET A 224 14.04 16.89 -4.80
CA MET A 224 15.31 16.98 -5.52
C MET A 224 15.13 17.81 -6.78
N GLU A 225 15.32 19.12 -6.63
CA GLU A 225 15.08 20.12 -7.67
C GLU A 225 16.21 20.16 -8.70
N SER A 226 15.87 20.48 -9.95
CA SER A 226 16.83 20.88 -10.98
C SER A 226 16.47 22.25 -11.51
N ARG A 227 17.28 22.80 -12.42
CA ARG A 227 17.01 24.07 -13.12
C ARG A 227 15.66 24.10 -13.85
N ASN A 228 15.09 22.94 -14.13
CA ASN A 228 13.84 22.75 -14.87
C ASN A 228 12.63 22.57 -13.95
N SER A 229 12.82 22.52 -12.63
CA SER A 229 11.76 22.31 -11.66
C SER A 229 10.92 23.57 -11.46
N SER A 230 9.59 23.42 -11.42
CA SER A 230 8.68 24.53 -11.15
C SER A 230 8.57 24.81 -9.64
N ILE A 231 8.15 26.04 -9.31
CA ILE A 231 7.84 26.38 -7.92
C ILE A 231 6.56 25.68 -7.42
N VAL A 232 5.70 25.25 -8.34
CA VAL A 232 4.40 24.63 -8.04
C VAL A 232 4.58 23.22 -7.48
N THR A 233 5.39 22.38 -8.12
CA THR A 233 5.74 21.03 -7.64
C THR A 233 6.50 21.08 -6.31
N LYS A 234 7.48 22.00 -6.19
CA LYS A 234 8.20 22.23 -4.93
C LYS A 234 7.26 22.61 -3.78
N THR A 235 6.34 23.53 -4.03
CA THR A 235 5.37 23.98 -3.03
C THR A 235 4.41 22.84 -2.64
N ARG A 236 3.95 22.05 -3.60
CA ARG A 236 3.11 20.87 -3.32
C ARG A 236 3.83 19.83 -2.46
N ALA A 237 5.07 19.50 -2.81
CA ALA A 237 5.90 18.58 -2.02
C ALA A 237 6.10 19.08 -0.59
N GLN A 238 6.39 20.37 -0.41
CA GLN A 238 6.56 20.97 0.92
C GLN A 238 5.26 20.97 1.73
N LYS A 239 4.13 21.37 1.15
CA LYS A 239 2.81 21.35 1.81
C LYS A 239 2.45 19.93 2.26
N LEU A 240 2.63 18.95 1.38
CA LEU A 240 2.36 17.55 1.71
C LEU A 240 3.30 17.07 2.83
N ALA A 241 4.60 17.31 2.73
CA ALA A 241 5.55 16.93 3.78
C ALA A 241 5.19 17.53 5.15
N ASN A 242 4.74 18.79 5.19
CA ASN A 242 4.25 19.45 6.39
C ASN A 242 2.97 18.77 6.94
N PHE A 243 2.03 18.39 6.08
CA PHE A 243 0.84 17.64 6.50
C PHE A 243 1.22 16.29 7.12
N LEU A 244 2.13 15.55 6.47
CA LEU A 244 2.62 14.24 6.92
C LEU A 244 3.49 14.34 8.18
N ASN A 245 4.07 15.52 8.45
CA ASN A 245 5.10 15.76 9.46
C ASN A 245 6.35 14.91 9.22
N SER A 246 6.76 14.75 7.94
CA SER A 246 7.97 14.01 7.58
C SER A 246 9.23 14.86 7.78
N ALA A 247 10.37 14.21 7.98
CA ALA A 247 11.68 14.85 7.87
C ALA A 247 11.93 15.22 6.41
N HIS A 248 11.70 16.49 6.04
CA HIS A 248 11.74 16.97 4.67
C HIS A 248 13.03 17.71 4.32
N PHE A 249 13.62 17.35 3.17
CA PHE A 249 14.83 17.97 2.64
C PHE A 249 14.58 18.59 1.27
N SER A 250 15.28 19.68 0.97
CA SER A 250 15.35 20.26 -0.38
C SER A 250 16.80 20.16 -0.85
N VAL A 251 17.03 19.55 -2.00
CA VAL A 251 18.37 19.35 -2.56
C VAL A 251 18.37 19.75 -4.03
N ASP A 252 19.28 20.64 -4.42
CA ASP A 252 19.50 20.99 -5.83
C ASP A 252 20.49 20.00 -6.46
N ILE A 253 20.05 19.31 -7.51
CA ILE A 253 20.85 18.30 -8.22
C ILE A 253 21.66 18.91 -9.37
N SER A 254 21.42 20.17 -9.72
CA SER A 254 21.92 20.81 -10.94
C SER A 254 23.45 20.74 -11.03
N GLN A 255 24.14 21.09 -9.94
CA GLN A 255 25.61 21.05 -9.89
C GLN A 255 26.17 19.63 -10.06
N VAL A 256 25.47 18.62 -9.55
CA VAL A 256 25.87 17.22 -9.65
C VAL A 256 25.69 16.74 -11.10
N CYS A 257 24.56 17.08 -11.72
CA CYS A 257 24.32 16.78 -13.14
C CYS A 257 25.36 17.46 -14.04
N ASP A 258 25.66 18.74 -13.81
CA ASP A 258 26.68 19.49 -14.55
C ASP A 258 28.07 18.85 -14.42
N SER A 259 28.39 18.31 -13.24
CA SER A 259 29.65 17.61 -12.99
C SER A 259 29.75 16.31 -13.79
N PHE A 260 28.68 15.52 -13.87
CA PHE A 260 28.63 14.32 -14.71
C PHE A 260 28.77 14.67 -16.20
N LEU A 261 28.06 15.69 -16.68
CA LEU A 261 28.15 16.14 -18.06
C LEU A 261 29.57 16.62 -18.38
N THR A 262 30.18 17.42 -17.50
CA THR A 262 31.56 17.92 -17.67
C THR A 262 32.58 16.78 -17.77
N ALA A 263 32.41 15.72 -16.97
CA ALA A 263 33.31 14.57 -17.02
C ALA A 263 33.26 13.84 -18.37
N VAL A 264 32.06 13.66 -18.93
CA VAL A 264 31.83 12.92 -20.19
C VAL A 264 32.13 13.80 -21.41
N SER A 265 31.76 15.08 -21.38
CA SER A 265 31.99 16.02 -22.48
C SER A 265 33.48 16.19 -22.81
N LYS A 266 34.36 16.13 -21.80
CA LYS A 266 35.82 16.14 -22.01
C LYS A 266 36.31 14.92 -22.80
N THR A 267 35.72 13.75 -22.58
CA THR A 267 36.12 12.51 -23.26
C THR A 267 35.63 12.46 -24.69
N PHE A 268 34.38 12.85 -24.95
CA PHE A 268 33.75 12.70 -26.26
C PHE A 268 33.74 13.97 -27.11
N SER A 269 34.19 15.11 -26.57
CA SER A 269 34.15 16.43 -27.24
C SER A 269 32.74 16.82 -27.71
N LEU A 270 31.71 16.39 -26.97
CA LEU A 270 30.30 16.67 -27.24
C LEU A 270 29.68 17.44 -26.06
N ILE A 271 28.88 18.46 -26.37
CA ILE A 271 28.12 19.24 -25.39
C ILE A 271 26.63 19.02 -25.70
N PRO A 272 25.95 18.07 -25.02
CA PRO A 272 24.54 17.79 -25.28
C PRO A 272 23.68 19.01 -24.93
N LYS A 273 22.61 19.21 -25.69
CA LYS A 273 21.66 20.31 -25.51
C LYS A 273 20.23 19.76 -25.42
N PHE A 274 19.36 20.47 -24.69
CA PHE A 274 17.94 20.19 -24.74
C PHE A 274 17.38 20.49 -26.13
N LYS A 275 16.27 19.86 -26.49
CA LYS A 275 15.59 20.08 -27.76
C LYS A 275 15.11 21.52 -27.92
N SER A 276 14.69 22.16 -26.82
CA SER A 276 14.36 23.60 -26.78
C SER A 276 15.53 24.50 -27.19
N ASP A 277 16.76 24.03 -26.95
CA ASP A 277 18.00 24.78 -27.18
C ASP A 277 18.69 24.35 -28.49
N GLY A 278 17.95 23.66 -29.37
CA GLY A 278 18.43 23.18 -30.67
C GLY A 278 19.14 21.83 -30.65
N GLY A 279 19.04 21.07 -29.56
CA GLY A 279 19.52 19.69 -29.47
C GLY A 279 18.65 18.68 -30.22
N SER A 280 19.20 17.50 -30.46
CA SER A 280 18.50 16.33 -31.00
C SER A 280 17.63 15.63 -29.93
N ASN A 281 16.69 14.78 -30.36
CA ASN A 281 15.87 13.98 -29.44
C ASN A 281 16.74 13.06 -28.54
N GLN A 282 17.89 12.60 -29.03
CA GLN A 282 18.80 11.74 -28.27
C GLN A 282 19.50 12.51 -27.15
N GLU A 283 19.96 13.74 -27.44
CA GLU A 283 20.60 14.60 -26.45
C GLU A 283 19.60 15.04 -25.38
N ASP A 284 18.38 15.38 -25.79
CA ASP A 284 17.30 15.74 -24.87
C ASP A 284 17.00 14.61 -23.88
N LEU A 285 16.76 13.40 -24.39
CA LEU A 285 16.54 12.21 -23.56
C LEU A 285 17.75 11.87 -22.67
N LEU A 286 18.97 12.09 -23.14
CA LEU A 286 20.18 11.91 -22.34
C LEU A 286 20.20 12.86 -21.13
N LEU A 287 19.88 14.14 -21.34
CA LEU A 287 19.83 15.17 -20.30
C LEU A 287 18.71 14.92 -19.28
N GLN A 288 17.56 14.42 -19.73
CA GLN A 288 16.48 13.99 -18.84
C GLN A 288 16.92 12.78 -17.98
N ASN A 289 17.51 11.77 -18.62
CA ASN A 289 17.95 10.54 -17.96
C ASN A 289 19.02 10.78 -16.90
N ILE A 290 20.00 11.67 -17.15
CA ILE A 290 21.04 11.93 -16.15
C ILE A 290 20.45 12.60 -14.89
N GLN A 291 19.47 13.50 -15.05
CA GLN A 291 18.75 14.07 -13.91
C GLN A 291 18.00 12.99 -13.13
N ALA A 292 17.26 12.11 -13.81
CA ALA A 292 16.50 11.04 -13.18
C ALA A 292 17.39 10.06 -12.38
N ARG A 293 18.53 9.63 -12.96
CA ARG A 293 19.50 8.76 -12.27
C ARG A 293 20.23 9.46 -11.12
N THR A 294 20.55 10.75 -11.27
CA THR A 294 21.17 11.52 -10.18
C THR A 294 20.28 11.54 -8.94
N ARG A 295 18.96 11.69 -9.12
CA ARG A 295 18.00 11.62 -8.00
C ARG A 295 18.00 10.27 -7.30
N MET A 296 18.15 9.17 -8.02
CA MET A 296 18.23 7.83 -7.40
C MET A 296 19.49 7.70 -6.53
N VAL A 297 20.65 8.11 -7.06
CA VAL A 297 21.91 8.09 -6.29
C VAL A 297 21.79 8.94 -5.03
N LEU A 298 21.26 10.16 -5.15
CA LEU A 298 21.05 11.04 -4.00
C LEU A 298 20.01 10.49 -3.01
N SER A 299 18.97 9.79 -3.48
CA SER A 299 17.97 9.17 -2.61
C SER A 299 18.62 8.17 -1.65
N TYR A 300 19.48 7.28 -2.14
CA TYR A 300 20.21 6.33 -1.32
C TYR A 300 21.26 6.99 -0.43
N LEU A 301 21.92 8.06 -0.90
CA LEU A 301 22.88 8.79 -0.08
C LEU A 301 22.18 9.51 1.09
N ILE A 302 21.08 10.21 0.81
CA ILE A 302 20.29 10.90 1.83
C ILE A 302 19.69 9.88 2.79
N SER A 303 19.19 8.74 2.31
CA SER A 303 18.59 7.74 3.18
C SER A 303 19.58 7.15 4.19
N GLN A 304 20.86 7.02 3.82
CA GLN A 304 21.92 6.56 4.72
C GLN A 304 22.39 7.63 5.71
N LEU A 305 22.33 8.91 5.34
CA LEU A 305 22.84 10.02 6.17
C LEU A 305 21.78 10.67 7.07
N ALA A 306 20.56 10.85 6.57
CA ALA A 306 19.52 11.62 7.25
C ALA A 306 19.18 11.10 8.66
N PRO A 307 19.02 9.78 8.89
CA PRO A 307 18.73 9.27 10.24
C PRO A 307 19.88 9.55 11.23
N MET A 308 21.13 9.41 10.79
CA MET A 308 22.31 9.72 11.60
C MET A 308 22.37 11.21 11.96
N SER A 309 22.13 12.08 10.98
CA SER A 309 22.16 13.53 11.16
C SER A 309 21.06 14.04 12.08
N ILE A 310 19.82 13.55 11.93
CA ILE A 310 18.68 14.01 12.73
C ILE A 310 18.78 13.54 14.17
N ASN A 311 19.26 12.31 14.38
CA ASN A 311 19.37 11.73 15.72
C ASN A 311 20.70 12.03 16.41
N ASN A 312 21.61 12.76 15.77
CA ASN A 312 22.97 13.05 16.26
C ASN A 312 23.74 11.77 16.67
N GLN A 313 23.67 10.73 15.83
CA GLN A 313 24.34 9.45 16.08
C GLN A 313 25.34 9.13 14.96
N THR A 314 26.46 8.50 15.34
CA THR A 314 27.50 8.04 14.41
C THR A 314 27.14 6.74 13.69
N SER A 315 26.11 6.05 14.15
CA SER A 315 25.54 4.87 13.51
C SER A 315 24.04 4.84 13.79
N TYR A 316 23.25 4.60 12.75
CA TYR A 316 21.81 4.43 12.84
C TYR A 316 21.39 3.28 11.90
N PRO A 317 20.31 2.52 12.20
CA PRO A 317 19.84 1.48 11.29
C PRO A 317 19.46 2.08 9.92
N PRO A 318 19.47 1.27 8.85
CA PRO A 318 19.07 1.76 7.54
C PRO A 318 17.58 2.14 7.52
N ILE A 319 17.22 3.01 6.57
CA ILE A 319 15.83 3.25 6.17
C ILE A 319 15.65 2.74 4.74
N LEU A 320 14.43 2.31 4.41
CA LEU A 320 14.11 1.69 3.11
C LEU A 320 13.72 2.76 2.09
N VAL A 321 14.37 2.79 0.93
CA VAL A 321 14.03 3.68 -0.17
C VAL A 321 12.79 3.14 -0.89
N LEU A 322 11.73 3.95 -0.99
CA LEU A 322 10.49 3.56 -1.66
C LEU A 322 10.49 4.06 -3.12
N GLY A 323 10.37 3.12 -4.06
CA GLY A 323 10.18 3.41 -5.48
C GLY A 323 8.76 3.92 -5.76
N THR A 324 8.64 4.87 -6.69
CA THR A 324 7.39 5.59 -6.96
C THR A 324 6.71 5.22 -8.28
N ALA A 325 7.15 4.14 -8.94
CA ALA A 325 6.55 3.71 -10.20
C ALA A 325 5.15 3.10 -9.99
N ASN A 326 4.24 3.45 -10.89
CA ASN A 326 2.91 2.84 -10.97
C ASN A 326 2.86 1.74 -12.04
N ALA A 327 1.82 0.92 -12.00
CA ALA A 327 1.69 -0.25 -12.87
C ALA A 327 1.47 0.11 -14.36
N ASP A 328 0.88 1.27 -14.69
CA ASP A 328 0.65 1.67 -16.07
C ASP A 328 1.98 2.03 -16.74
N GLU A 329 2.78 2.88 -16.10
CA GLU A 329 4.12 3.28 -16.57
C GLU A 329 5.07 2.09 -16.65
N ALA A 330 5.07 1.24 -15.62
CA ALA A 330 5.90 0.04 -15.59
C ALA A 330 5.55 -0.93 -16.74
N SER A 331 4.27 -1.06 -17.08
CA SER A 331 3.82 -1.94 -18.17
C SER A 331 4.26 -1.45 -19.55
N MET A 332 4.36 -0.13 -19.74
CA MET A 332 4.83 0.49 -20.98
C MET A 332 6.35 0.63 -21.04
N GLY A 333 7.06 0.39 -19.94
CA GLY A 333 8.48 0.74 -19.85
C GLY A 333 8.73 2.24 -19.85
N TYR A 334 7.72 3.05 -19.49
CA TYR A 334 7.80 4.52 -19.46
C TYR A 334 8.44 4.99 -18.14
N PHE A 335 9.74 4.75 -18.01
CA PHE A 335 10.56 5.22 -16.90
C PHE A 335 12.05 5.20 -17.29
N THR A 336 12.89 5.99 -16.62
CA THR A 336 14.33 5.90 -16.83
C THR A 336 14.88 4.70 -16.05
N LYS A 337 15.52 3.74 -16.74
CA LYS A 337 16.18 2.63 -16.05
C LYS A 337 17.19 3.14 -15.01
N TYR A 338 17.04 2.67 -13.77
CA TYR A 338 17.80 3.06 -12.58
C TYR A 338 17.58 4.51 -12.09
N ASP A 339 16.37 5.05 -12.28
CA ASP A 339 15.92 6.27 -11.60
C ASP A 339 15.11 5.95 -10.33
N CYS A 340 14.36 6.93 -9.80
CA CYS A 340 13.51 6.79 -8.61
C CYS A 340 12.24 5.91 -8.82
N SER A 341 12.03 5.36 -10.02
CA SER A 341 11.16 4.19 -10.21
C SER A 341 11.69 2.96 -9.46
N SER A 342 13.01 2.91 -9.25
CA SER A 342 13.72 1.87 -8.52
C SER A 342 13.89 2.26 -7.05
N GLY A 343 13.67 1.30 -6.17
CA GLY A 343 13.89 1.43 -4.73
C GLY A 343 13.93 0.05 -4.09
N ASP A 344 14.05 0.00 -2.77
CA ASP A 344 14.05 -1.25 -2.00
C ASP A 344 12.67 -1.91 -2.04
N LEU A 345 11.60 -1.10 -1.97
CA LEU A 345 10.20 -1.54 -2.06
C LEU A 345 9.40 -0.61 -2.97
N SER A 346 8.39 -1.14 -3.65
CA SER A 346 7.54 -0.37 -4.58
C SER A 346 6.05 -0.59 -4.28
N PRO A 347 5.44 0.16 -3.34
CA PRO A 347 4.09 -0.10 -2.86
C PRO A 347 2.99 0.13 -3.93
N LEU A 348 3.28 0.90 -4.99
CA LEU A 348 2.35 1.19 -6.09
C LEU A 348 2.56 0.32 -7.32
N ALA A 349 3.51 -0.63 -7.32
CA ALA A 349 3.87 -1.40 -8.51
C ALA A 349 2.73 -2.23 -9.12
N SER A 350 1.63 -2.44 -8.38
CA SER A 350 0.43 -3.14 -8.85
C SER A 350 -0.78 -2.24 -9.07
N LEU A 351 -0.63 -0.92 -8.91
CA LEU A 351 -1.69 0.07 -9.00
C LEU A 351 -1.47 0.99 -10.20
N GLY A 352 -2.46 1.09 -11.09
CA GLY A 352 -2.51 2.13 -12.12
C GLY A 352 -2.87 3.53 -11.59
N LYS A 353 -2.74 4.54 -12.45
CA LYS A 353 -3.02 5.96 -12.13
C LYS A 353 -4.43 6.21 -11.65
N HIS A 354 -5.43 5.50 -12.19
CA HIS A 354 -6.81 5.70 -11.74
C HIS A 354 -6.98 5.28 -10.26
N HIS A 355 -6.30 4.21 -9.82
CA HIS A 355 -6.30 3.79 -8.41
C HIS A 355 -5.61 4.84 -7.54
N ILE A 356 -4.51 5.42 -8.02
CA ILE A 356 -3.80 6.51 -7.32
C ILE A 356 -4.73 7.72 -7.13
N LYS A 357 -5.47 8.14 -8.16
CA LYS A 357 -6.48 9.21 -8.05
C LYS A 357 -7.59 8.87 -7.05
N LYS A 358 -8.09 7.62 -7.05
CA LYS A 358 -9.07 7.13 -6.05
C LYS A 358 -8.52 7.22 -4.63
N ILE A 359 -7.26 6.78 -4.41
CA ILE A 359 -6.59 6.86 -3.10
C ILE A 359 -6.49 8.32 -2.64
N LEU A 360 -5.97 9.23 -3.48
CA LEU A 360 -5.80 10.64 -3.13
C LEU A 360 -7.15 11.30 -2.78
N SER A 361 -8.19 11.04 -3.57
CA SER A 361 -9.53 11.56 -3.33
C SER A 361 -10.12 11.02 -2.02
N TYR A 362 -9.97 9.73 -1.76
CA TYR A 362 -10.43 9.11 -0.52
C TYR A 362 -9.72 9.69 0.71
N LEU A 363 -8.39 9.77 0.68
CA LEU A 363 -7.60 10.28 1.79
C LEU A 363 -7.83 11.79 2.02
N SER A 364 -8.11 12.55 0.96
CA SER A 364 -8.51 13.96 1.08
C SER A 364 -9.77 14.11 1.93
N VAL A 365 -10.80 13.28 1.69
CA VAL A 365 -12.03 13.27 2.48
C VAL A 365 -11.79 12.76 3.89
N LEU A 366 -11.05 11.66 4.04
CA LEU A 366 -10.78 11.03 5.33
C LEU A 366 -10.03 11.96 6.29
N PHE A 367 -8.99 12.63 5.80
CA PHE A 367 -8.15 13.51 6.61
C PHE A 367 -8.51 14.98 6.53
N LYS A 368 -9.51 15.34 5.70
CA LYS A 368 -9.95 16.72 5.46
C LYS A 368 -8.80 17.63 5.04
N GLU A 369 -8.04 17.17 4.05
CA GLU A 369 -6.80 17.81 3.63
C GLU A 369 -6.85 18.15 2.13
N ASP A 370 -6.89 19.46 1.84
CA ASP A 370 -7.11 20.00 0.50
C ASP A 370 -5.91 19.80 -0.43
N ILE A 371 -4.68 19.74 0.10
CA ILE A 371 -3.48 19.52 -0.73
C ILE A 371 -3.56 18.18 -1.48
N LEU A 372 -4.27 17.18 -0.92
CA LEU A 372 -4.44 15.88 -1.56
C LEU A 372 -5.31 15.97 -2.82
N LEU A 373 -6.33 16.82 -2.80
CA LEU A 373 -7.17 17.10 -3.96
C LEU A 373 -6.44 17.95 -5.00
N GLU A 374 -5.66 18.95 -4.55
CA GLU A 374 -4.77 19.74 -5.41
C GLU A 374 -3.80 18.83 -6.19
N ILE A 375 -3.15 17.88 -5.50
CA ILE A 375 -2.23 16.91 -6.13
C ILE A 375 -2.98 15.97 -7.08
N SER A 376 -4.16 15.48 -6.70
CA SER A 376 -4.96 14.57 -7.54
C SER A 376 -5.42 15.19 -8.86
N ASN A 377 -5.69 16.50 -8.84
CA ASN A 377 -6.18 17.25 -10.01
C ASN A 377 -5.07 17.85 -10.86
N ALA A 378 -3.82 17.83 -10.40
CA ALA A 378 -2.70 18.33 -11.16
C ALA A 378 -2.43 17.46 -12.39
N THR A 379 -2.08 18.10 -13.51
CA THR A 379 -1.67 17.40 -14.73
C THR A 379 -0.38 16.60 -14.48
N PRO A 380 -0.35 15.30 -14.80
CA PRO A 380 0.88 14.50 -14.76
C PRO A 380 1.90 15.02 -15.78
N THR A 381 3.06 15.47 -15.29
CA THR A 381 4.14 16.00 -16.12
C THR A 381 5.50 15.70 -15.48
N ALA A 382 6.48 15.27 -16.26
CA ALA A 382 7.88 15.18 -15.85
C ALA A 382 8.61 16.52 -16.04
N GLU A 383 9.03 17.18 -14.95
CA GLU A 383 9.81 18.44 -14.98
C GLU A 383 11.30 18.20 -15.27
N LEU A 384 11.59 17.52 -16.39
CA LEU A 384 12.95 17.14 -16.78
C LEU A 384 13.52 17.98 -17.93
N VAL A 385 12.66 18.71 -18.65
CA VAL A 385 13.02 19.61 -19.77
C VAL A 385 12.81 21.08 -19.38
N PRO A 386 13.52 22.04 -20.01
CA PRO A 386 13.34 23.45 -19.73
C PRO A 386 11.89 23.91 -19.84
N LEU A 387 11.46 24.69 -18.85
CA LEU A 387 10.12 25.26 -18.81
C LEU A 387 9.98 26.33 -19.90
N LYS A 388 8.79 26.41 -20.51
CA LYS A 388 8.44 27.53 -21.39
C LYS A 388 7.52 28.47 -20.62
N ASP A 389 7.94 29.72 -20.44
CA ASP A 389 7.23 30.72 -19.63
C ASP A 389 6.97 30.26 -18.17
N GLY A 390 7.83 29.39 -17.63
CA GLY A 390 7.68 28.82 -16.28
C GLY A 390 6.67 27.67 -16.16
N ILE A 391 6.14 27.18 -17.28
CA ILE A 391 5.15 26.11 -17.36
C ILE A 391 5.78 24.87 -18.03
N THR A 392 5.42 23.69 -17.53
CA THR A 392 5.76 22.40 -18.14
C THR A 392 5.09 22.27 -19.50
N VAL A 393 5.86 21.91 -20.52
CA VAL A 393 5.41 21.92 -21.91
C VAL A 393 4.84 20.56 -22.34
N GLN A 394 5.04 19.51 -21.54
CA GLN A 394 4.88 18.13 -21.96
C GLN A 394 4.18 17.33 -20.85
N SER A 395 3.06 16.69 -21.20
CA SER A 395 2.36 15.77 -20.30
C SER A 395 2.79 14.33 -20.54
N ASP A 396 2.65 13.49 -19.51
CA ASP A 396 3.04 12.09 -19.61
C ASP A 396 2.21 11.34 -20.68
N GLU A 397 0.90 11.67 -20.80
CA GLU A 397 0.01 11.04 -21.79
C GLU A 397 0.36 11.44 -23.24
N ASP A 398 0.81 12.68 -23.46
CA ASP A 398 1.27 13.13 -24.78
C ASP A 398 2.55 12.38 -25.20
N ASP A 399 3.43 12.10 -24.24
CA ASP A 399 4.69 11.38 -24.48
C ASP A 399 4.51 9.89 -24.71
N ILE A 400 3.62 9.27 -23.94
CA ILE A 400 3.26 7.87 -24.13
C ILE A 400 2.46 7.71 -25.44
N GLY A 401 1.75 8.76 -25.88
CA GLY A 401 0.85 8.74 -27.02
C GLY A 401 -0.47 8.01 -26.74
N LEU A 402 -0.77 7.75 -25.47
CA LEU A 402 -1.98 7.09 -24.98
C LEU A 402 -2.40 7.72 -23.65
N THR A 403 -3.71 7.85 -23.45
CA THR A 403 -4.26 8.23 -22.15
C THR A 403 -4.11 7.08 -21.14
N TYR A 404 -4.00 7.40 -19.85
CA TYR A 404 -3.98 6.39 -18.79
C TYR A 404 -5.24 5.53 -18.76
N SER A 405 -6.39 6.07 -19.17
CA SER A 405 -7.63 5.29 -19.33
C SER A 405 -7.52 4.24 -20.44
N GLN A 406 -6.83 4.56 -21.55
CA GLN A 406 -6.54 3.59 -22.61
C GLN A 406 -5.54 2.54 -22.13
N LEU A 407 -4.47 2.94 -21.43
CA LEU A 407 -3.46 2.03 -20.88
C LEU A 407 -4.07 1.01 -19.91
N GLU A 408 -4.97 1.46 -19.03
CA GLU A 408 -5.68 0.58 -18.12
C GLU A 408 -6.44 -0.51 -18.88
N ARG A 409 -7.19 -0.13 -19.92
CA ARG A 409 -7.96 -1.07 -20.75
C ARG A 409 -7.07 -2.05 -21.51
N PHE A 410 -5.84 -1.67 -21.86
CA PHE A 410 -4.87 -2.59 -22.47
C PHE A 410 -4.29 -3.60 -21.47
N ARG A 411 -4.23 -3.24 -20.18
CA ARG A 411 -3.68 -4.09 -19.12
C ARG A 411 -4.70 -5.11 -18.58
N GLU A 412 -5.98 -4.74 -18.54
CA GLU A 412 -7.08 -5.65 -18.17
C GLU A 412 -7.31 -6.77 -19.20
#